data_AF-E4Y6J7-F1
#
_entry.id   AF-E4Y6J7-F1
#
_cell.length_a   1.000
_cell.length_b   1.000
_cell.length_c   1.000
_cell.angle_alpha   90.00
_cell.angle_beta   90.00
_cell.angle_gamma   90.00
#
_symmetry.space_group_name_H-M   'P 1'
#
loop_
_entity.id
_entity.type
_entity.pdbx_description
1 polymer ?
#
loop_
_entity_poly.entity_id
_entity_poly.type
_entity_poly.pdbx_seq_one_letter_code
_entity_poly.pdbx_strand_id
1 'polypeptide(L)'
;MKLLWSVFAFSLAQEYEDSSVESDYDDLGNKKKGNKNNYSNNSPYGGSNTYGSAYGDPHFMIKNEDQPPICFDFNPPSGATLNLLIDPVSALAVTAETGENEKGLNFMTKVHFMSPDGARLLFDVDGVHLDGLGEETASDPHPITGHQVYGDLIFAEKMSFDGNHDHTKIQVGEDGPEFIIKGNITKKNLSVVVSDSTGISPKCRGLIGQFMRPNSYRLRNFGVNEAGENTALVVSGGARVPAVEGPYHHADDCFVIAEDDILHVMANL
;
A
#
# COMPACT_ATOMS: atom_id res chain seq x y z
N MET A 1 61.31 -8.85 -25.54
CA MET A 1 59.85 -8.95 -25.78
C MET A 1 59.35 -7.59 -26.22
N LYS A 2 58.89 -7.47 -27.47
CA LYS A 2 58.23 -6.29 -28.03
C LYS A 2 56.80 -6.71 -28.36
N LEU A 3 55.78 -6.03 -27.84
CA LEU A 3 54.40 -6.20 -28.30
C LEU A 3 54.01 -5.00 -29.18
N LEU A 4 53.37 -5.35 -30.30
CA LEU A 4 52.92 -4.50 -31.38
C LEU A 4 51.59 -3.80 -31.06
N TRP A 5 51.46 -2.61 -31.63
CA TRP A 5 50.21 -1.86 -31.85
C TRP A 5 49.48 -2.33 -33.11
N SER A 6 48.13 -2.34 -33.08
CA SER A 6 47.21 -1.95 -34.17
C SER A 6 45.77 -1.99 -33.61
N VAL A 7 45.00 -0.90 -33.45
CA VAL A 7 44.26 -0.04 -34.43
C VAL A 7 43.11 -0.75 -35.14
N PHE A 8 41.85 -0.28 -34.89
CA PHE A 8 40.66 -0.14 -35.78
C PHE A 8 39.58 0.57 -34.91
N ALA A 9 39.09 1.80 -35.11
CA ALA A 9 38.49 2.56 -36.22
C ALA A 9 36.95 2.40 -36.37
N PHE A 10 36.25 3.48 -35.98
CA PHE A 10 35.00 4.12 -36.47
C PHE A 10 33.70 3.32 -36.74
N SER A 11 32.57 3.83 -36.21
CA SER A 11 31.52 4.47 -37.03
C SER A 11 30.48 5.21 -36.15
N LEU A 12 30.16 6.44 -36.53
CA LEU A 12 29.02 7.25 -36.08
C LEU A 12 27.89 7.09 -37.11
N ALA A 13 26.64 6.96 -36.66
CA ALA A 13 25.47 7.33 -37.43
C ALA A 13 24.35 7.80 -36.49
N GLN A 14 23.76 8.92 -36.87
CA GLN A 14 22.71 9.70 -36.24
C GLN A 14 21.43 9.50 -37.06
N GLU A 15 20.26 9.36 -36.44
CA GLU A 15 19.04 9.99 -36.95
C GLU A 15 17.95 10.08 -35.87
N TYR A 16 17.43 11.29 -35.77
CA TYR A 16 16.23 11.73 -35.04
C TYR A 16 14.98 11.30 -35.82
N GLU A 17 13.89 10.96 -35.13
CA GLU A 17 12.59 11.55 -35.45
C GLU A 17 11.60 11.46 -34.29
N ASP A 18 10.81 12.52 -34.23
CA ASP A 18 9.87 12.99 -33.22
C ASP A 18 8.45 12.47 -33.56
N SER A 19 7.67 12.06 -32.57
CA SER A 19 6.20 12.11 -32.69
C SER A 19 5.53 12.17 -31.32
N SER A 20 5.19 13.39 -30.94
CA SER A 20 4.03 13.72 -30.13
C SER A 20 2.76 13.04 -30.66
N VAL A 21 2.04 12.31 -29.81
CA VAL A 21 0.58 12.18 -29.96
C VAL A 21 -0.07 12.27 -28.58
N GLU A 22 -0.75 13.40 -28.43
CA GLU A 22 -1.66 13.82 -27.39
C GLU A 22 -2.94 12.97 -27.40
N SER A 23 -3.58 12.87 -26.24
CA SER A 23 -4.85 12.18 -25.99
C SER A 23 -6.03 12.79 -26.74
N ASP A 24 -6.97 11.96 -27.19
CA ASP A 24 -8.36 12.39 -27.44
C ASP A 24 -9.35 11.40 -26.80
N TYR A 25 -10.32 11.98 -26.08
CA TYR A 25 -11.54 11.36 -25.57
C TYR A 25 -12.49 11.00 -26.73
N ASP A 26 -13.29 9.93 -26.60
CA ASP A 26 -14.76 9.98 -26.73
C ASP A 26 -15.43 8.58 -26.63
N ASP A 27 -16.21 8.44 -25.56
CA ASP A 27 -17.63 8.05 -25.44
C ASP A 27 -18.31 6.89 -26.24
N LEU A 28 -19.22 6.22 -25.51
CA LEU A 28 -20.34 5.31 -25.87
C LEU A 28 -20.07 3.95 -26.55
N GLY A 29 -20.43 2.86 -25.84
CA GLY A 29 -20.45 1.52 -26.44
C GLY A 29 -20.98 0.35 -25.60
N ASN A 30 -22.21 0.45 -25.08
CA ASN A 30 -23.12 -0.63 -24.69
C ASN A 30 -22.68 -2.10 -25.00
N LYS A 31 -22.32 -2.91 -23.99
CA LYS A 31 -22.34 -4.39 -24.11
C LYS A 31 -22.87 -5.12 -22.86
N LYS A 32 -24.04 -5.69 -23.11
CA LYS A 32 -24.81 -6.75 -22.44
C LYS A 32 -24.05 -7.76 -21.56
N LYS A 33 -24.76 -8.09 -20.46
CA LYS A 33 -24.69 -9.28 -19.59
C LYS A 33 -24.02 -10.51 -20.20
N GLY A 34 -22.97 -10.98 -19.54
CA GLY A 34 -22.42 -12.32 -19.66
C GLY A 34 -22.00 -12.81 -18.28
N ASN A 35 -22.84 -13.62 -17.65
CA ASN A 35 -22.56 -14.33 -16.42
C ASN A 35 -21.37 -15.30 -16.65
N LYS A 36 -20.25 -15.07 -15.95
CA LYS A 36 -19.12 -16.02 -15.88
C LYS A 36 -18.51 -15.97 -14.49
N ASN A 37 -18.91 -16.92 -13.66
CA ASN A 37 -18.14 -17.36 -12.50
C ASN A 37 -16.75 -17.77 -12.99
N ASN A 38 -15.74 -16.96 -12.71
CA ASN A 38 -14.34 -17.33 -12.83
C ASN A 38 -13.59 -16.59 -11.73
N TYR A 39 -13.37 -17.29 -10.62
CA TYR A 39 -12.34 -16.92 -9.65
C TYR A 39 -10.99 -16.98 -10.37
N SER A 40 -10.54 -15.84 -10.88
CA SER A 40 -9.19 -15.65 -11.37
C SER A 40 -8.30 -15.34 -10.17
N ASN A 41 -7.79 -16.39 -9.52
CA ASN A 41 -6.66 -16.26 -8.60
C ASN A 41 -5.43 -15.84 -9.41
N ASN A 42 -5.21 -14.54 -9.53
CA ASN A 42 -3.95 -14.01 -10.03
C ASN A 42 -3.41 -12.97 -9.05
N SER A 43 -3.20 -13.40 -7.80
CA SER A 43 -2.33 -12.68 -6.86
C SER A 43 -0.88 -13.05 -7.18
N PRO A 44 0.00 -12.09 -7.54
CA PRO A 44 1.41 -12.38 -7.78
C PRO A 44 2.23 -12.62 -6.50
N TYR A 45 1.59 -12.74 -5.33
CA TYR A 45 2.26 -12.97 -4.05
C TYR A 45 1.74 -14.26 -3.42
N GLY A 46 2.47 -15.35 -3.67
CA GLY A 46 2.26 -16.66 -3.04
C GLY A 46 3.01 -16.73 -1.71
N GLY A 47 2.34 -16.34 -0.64
CA GLY A 47 2.78 -16.48 0.74
C GLY A 47 1.57 -16.54 1.67
N SER A 48 1.62 -17.46 2.64
CA SER A 48 0.66 -17.61 3.74
C SER A 48 0.81 -16.40 4.67
N ASN A 49 0.05 -15.33 4.44
CA ASN A 49 0.21 -14.10 5.20
C ASN A 49 -1.04 -13.21 5.22
N THR A 50 -1.19 -12.44 6.30
CA THR A 50 -2.19 -11.36 6.40
C THR A 50 -1.62 -10.09 5.78
N TYR A 51 -2.41 -9.36 5.02
CA TYR A 51 -2.00 -8.07 4.47
C TYR A 51 -3.04 -6.99 4.73
N GLY A 52 -2.59 -5.75 4.72
CA GLY A 52 -3.45 -4.57 4.81
C GLY A 52 -2.90 -3.44 3.98
N SER A 53 -3.78 -2.63 3.40
CA SER A 53 -3.41 -1.44 2.63
C SER A 53 -4.28 -0.26 3.05
N ALA A 54 -3.71 0.94 2.98
CA ALA A 54 -4.40 2.23 3.11
C ALA A 54 -4.04 3.09 1.89
N TYR A 55 -4.99 3.74 1.24
CA TYR A 55 -4.74 4.53 0.03
C TYR A 55 -4.86 6.04 0.25
N GLY A 56 -4.47 6.78 -0.78
CA GLY A 56 -4.39 8.23 -0.78
C GLY A 56 -5.54 8.91 -0.07
N ASP A 57 -6.75 8.82 -0.61
CA ASP A 57 -8.00 9.04 0.11
C ASP A 57 -8.19 7.78 0.97
N PRO A 58 -8.43 7.85 2.30
CA PRO A 58 -8.15 6.70 3.17
C PRO A 58 -9.17 5.56 2.99
N HIS A 59 -8.92 4.80 1.93
CA HIS A 59 -9.52 3.54 1.57
C HIS A 59 -8.63 2.46 2.14
N PHE A 60 -9.23 1.48 2.80
CA PHE A 60 -8.49 0.39 3.40
C PHE A 60 -8.88 -0.91 2.72
N MET A 61 -7.89 -1.75 2.43
CA MET A 61 -8.11 -3.13 1.97
C MET A 61 -7.37 -4.08 2.90
N ILE A 62 -8.08 -5.01 3.51
CA ILE A 62 -7.54 -5.98 4.45
C ILE A 62 -7.80 -7.38 3.91
N LYS A 63 -6.81 -8.27 3.93
CA LYS A 63 -6.99 -9.69 3.65
C LYS A 63 -6.29 -10.56 4.67
N ASN A 64 -7.03 -11.51 5.21
CA ASN A 64 -6.49 -12.63 5.97
C ASN A 64 -6.32 -13.85 5.06
N GLU A 65 -5.38 -14.73 5.41
CA GLU A 65 -4.95 -15.91 4.64
C GLU A 65 -6.09 -16.78 4.06
N ASP A 66 -7.22 -16.88 4.76
CA ASP A 66 -8.35 -17.75 4.37
C ASP A 66 -9.67 -17.01 4.19
N GLN A 67 -9.64 -15.70 3.99
CA GLN A 67 -10.86 -14.91 3.82
C GLN A 67 -10.77 -14.03 2.56
N PRO A 68 -11.89 -13.83 1.84
CA PRO A 68 -11.96 -12.76 0.85
C PRO A 68 -11.61 -11.41 1.49
N PRO A 69 -11.01 -10.49 0.73
CA PRO A 69 -10.65 -9.18 1.25
C PRO A 69 -11.89 -8.37 1.66
N ILE A 70 -11.73 -7.54 2.69
CA ILE A 70 -12.70 -6.51 3.06
C ILE A 70 -12.13 -5.15 2.73
N CYS A 71 -13.02 -4.24 2.30
CA CYS A 71 -12.69 -2.87 2.02
C CYS A 71 -13.56 -1.90 2.82
N PHE A 72 -13.02 -0.76 3.20
CA PHE A 72 -13.79 0.29 3.87
C PHE A 72 -13.13 1.65 3.74
N ASP A 73 -13.95 2.68 3.85
CA ASP A 73 -13.54 4.07 3.97
C ASP A 73 -13.36 4.45 5.44
N PHE A 74 -12.38 5.30 5.72
CA PHE A 74 -12.29 5.99 7.00
C PHE A 74 -11.83 7.43 6.78
N ASN A 75 -12.76 8.39 6.86
CA ASN A 75 -12.49 9.78 6.53
C ASN A 75 -12.33 10.64 7.80
N PRO A 76 -11.13 10.72 8.42
CA PRO A 76 -10.93 11.64 9.53
C PRO A 76 -10.95 13.11 9.03
N PRO A 77 -11.09 14.09 9.94
CA PRO A 77 -10.84 15.49 9.60
C PRO A 77 -9.45 15.71 9.03
N SER A 78 -9.28 16.71 8.17
CA SER A 78 -7.95 17.09 7.68
C SER A 78 -7.02 17.53 8.81
N GLY A 79 -5.73 17.24 8.69
CA GLY A 79 -4.73 17.45 9.72
C GLY A 79 -4.75 16.39 10.83
N ALA A 80 -5.63 15.39 10.75
CA ALA A 80 -5.64 14.29 11.71
C ALA A 80 -4.46 13.34 11.50
N THR A 81 -3.96 12.77 12.60
CA THR A 81 -3.02 11.65 12.60
C THR A 81 -3.78 10.33 12.67
N LEU A 82 -3.54 9.46 11.70
CA LEU A 82 -4.05 8.10 11.64
C LEU A 82 -3.03 7.12 12.22
N ASN A 83 -3.45 6.33 13.20
CA ASN A 83 -2.67 5.18 13.65
C ASN A 83 -2.98 3.99 12.73
N LEU A 84 -2.13 3.74 11.74
CA LEU A 84 -2.35 2.66 10.77
C LEU A 84 -2.01 1.31 11.41
N LEU A 85 -0.81 1.20 11.97
CA LEU A 85 -0.29 -0.03 12.57
C LEU A 85 0.58 0.32 13.78
N ILE A 86 0.23 -0.15 14.96
CA ILE A 86 1.01 0.03 16.19
C ILE A 86 1.16 -1.34 16.85
N ASP A 87 2.37 -1.89 16.81
CA ASP A 87 2.71 -3.12 17.52
C ASP A 87 3.40 -2.80 18.85
N PRO A 88 2.70 -2.91 19.99
CA PRO A 88 3.28 -2.61 21.29
C PRO A 88 4.29 -3.65 21.77
N VAL A 89 4.42 -4.81 21.11
CA VAL A 89 5.37 -5.85 21.50
C VAL A 89 6.75 -5.59 20.91
N SER A 90 6.80 -5.23 19.63
CA SER A 90 8.04 -4.92 18.91
C SER A 90 8.39 -3.43 18.93
N ALA A 91 7.46 -2.56 19.33
CA ALA A 91 7.55 -1.10 19.17
C ALA A 91 7.52 -0.61 17.71
N LEU A 92 7.24 -1.48 16.73
CA LEU A 92 6.97 -1.08 15.35
C LEU A 92 5.72 -0.19 15.28
N ALA A 93 5.83 0.97 14.63
CA ALA A 93 4.73 1.89 14.45
C ALA A 93 4.71 2.50 13.05
N VAL A 94 3.53 2.53 12.45
CA VAL A 94 3.23 3.21 11.19
C VAL A 94 2.01 4.11 11.41
N THR A 95 2.21 5.40 11.21
CA THR A 95 1.14 6.41 11.31
C THR A 95 1.14 7.29 10.07
N ALA A 96 0.02 7.94 9.78
CA ALA A 96 -0.09 8.87 8.66
C ALA A 96 -0.70 10.19 9.09
N GLU A 97 -0.25 11.29 8.50
CA GLU A 97 -0.94 12.57 8.59
C GLU A 97 -1.84 12.76 7.38
N THR A 98 -3.04 13.25 7.64
CA THR A 98 -3.98 13.63 6.58
C THR A 98 -3.89 15.11 6.27
N GLY A 99 -4.08 15.47 5.00
CA GLY A 99 -4.05 16.83 4.51
C GLY A 99 -5.01 17.02 3.35
N GLU A 100 -5.58 18.22 3.25
CA GLU A 100 -6.42 18.60 2.12
C GLU A 100 -5.57 18.98 0.91
N ASN A 101 -5.99 18.51 -0.26
CA ASN A 101 -5.44 18.99 -1.52
C ASN A 101 -6.13 20.29 -1.99
N GLU A 102 -5.67 20.82 -3.12
CA GLU A 102 -6.21 22.03 -3.75
C GLU A 102 -7.72 21.96 -4.10
N LYS A 103 -8.30 20.76 -4.11
CA LYS A 103 -9.73 20.50 -4.38
C LYS A 103 -10.55 20.28 -3.10
N GLY A 104 -9.95 20.42 -1.91
CA GLY A 104 -10.60 20.18 -0.62
C GLY A 104 -10.86 18.71 -0.30
N LEU A 105 -10.21 17.79 -1.01
CA LEU A 105 -10.27 16.36 -0.73
C LEU A 105 -9.16 15.99 0.26
N ASN A 106 -9.49 15.18 1.27
CA ASN A 106 -8.55 14.79 2.32
C ASN A 106 -7.78 13.52 1.94
N PHE A 107 -6.46 13.56 2.06
CA PHE A 107 -5.58 12.44 1.71
C PHE A 107 -4.52 12.20 2.79
N MET A 108 -3.93 11.00 2.83
CA MET A 108 -2.66 10.77 3.50
C MET A 108 -1.55 11.50 2.74
N THR A 109 -0.94 12.49 3.39
CA THR A 109 0.13 13.33 2.80
C THR A 109 1.50 13.00 3.35
N LYS A 110 1.55 12.43 4.56
CA LYS A 110 2.79 11.97 5.19
C LYS A 110 2.60 10.63 5.87
N VAL A 111 3.63 9.79 5.83
CA VAL A 111 3.67 8.56 6.62
C VAL A 111 4.90 8.59 7.52
N HIS A 112 4.70 8.31 8.80
CA HIS A 112 5.76 8.13 9.78
C HIS A 112 5.91 6.65 10.08
N PHE A 113 7.11 6.14 9.90
CA PHE A 113 7.48 4.75 10.16
C PHE A 113 8.54 4.73 11.26
N MET A 114 8.33 3.96 12.31
CA MET A 114 9.27 3.75 13.40
C MET A 114 9.50 2.26 13.56
N SER A 115 10.76 1.86 13.48
CA SER A 115 11.20 0.48 13.63
C SER A 115 11.39 0.08 15.10
N PRO A 116 11.45 -1.23 15.40
CA PRO A 116 11.78 -1.74 16.73
C PRO A 116 13.06 -1.16 17.35
N ASP A 117 14.12 -1.02 16.58
CA ASP A 117 15.41 -0.52 17.09
C ASP A 117 15.50 1.01 17.08
N GLY A 118 14.40 1.71 16.76
CA GLY A 118 14.27 3.15 16.91
C GLY A 118 14.59 3.98 15.66
N ALA A 119 14.94 3.33 14.54
CA ALA A 119 15.08 4.01 13.25
C ALA A 119 13.73 4.59 12.80
N ARG A 120 13.74 5.80 12.25
CA ARG A 120 12.53 6.46 11.76
C ARG A 120 12.67 6.90 10.32
N LEU A 121 11.62 6.64 9.55
CA LEU A 121 11.46 7.12 8.18
C LEU A 121 10.20 7.99 8.12
N LEU A 122 10.34 9.18 7.57
CA LEU A 122 9.22 10.02 7.17
C LEU A 122 9.09 9.96 5.64
N PHE A 123 7.89 9.73 5.15
CA PHE A 123 7.58 9.71 3.73
C PHE A 123 6.67 10.87 3.39
N ASP A 124 6.95 11.55 2.29
CA ASP A 124 6.08 12.55 1.66
C ASP A 124 6.27 12.53 0.14
N VAL A 125 5.74 13.54 -0.55
CA VAL A 125 5.83 13.65 -2.03
C VAL A 125 7.26 13.80 -2.54
N ASP A 126 8.16 14.32 -1.70
CA ASP A 126 9.56 14.58 -2.05
C ASP A 126 10.43 13.34 -1.84
N GLY A 127 9.96 12.37 -1.06
CA GLY A 127 10.63 11.07 -0.89
C GLY A 127 10.73 10.59 0.55
N VAL A 128 11.82 9.88 0.84
CA VAL A 128 12.14 9.34 2.17
C VAL A 128 13.10 10.26 2.93
N HIS A 129 12.71 10.62 4.15
CA HIS A 129 13.52 11.43 5.07
C HIS A 129 13.88 10.58 6.30
N LEU A 130 15.16 10.57 6.67
CA LEU A 130 15.67 9.79 7.80
C LEU A 130 15.61 10.62 9.09
N ASP A 131 15.20 9.99 10.19
CA ASP A 131 15.25 10.55 11.54
C ASP A 131 15.46 9.45 12.59
N GLY A 132 15.71 9.82 13.84
CA GLY A 132 15.62 8.93 15.00
C GLY A 132 16.94 8.33 15.49
N LEU A 133 17.98 8.24 14.66
CA LEU A 133 19.31 7.71 15.05
C LEU A 133 20.41 8.78 15.20
N GLY A 134 20.01 10.03 15.45
CA GLY A 134 20.97 11.13 15.68
C GLY A 134 21.74 11.51 14.41
N GLU A 135 23.06 11.39 14.43
CA GLU A 135 23.94 11.71 13.28
C GLU A 135 24.16 10.52 12.34
N GLU A 136 23.59 9.35 12.63
CA GLU A 136 23.69 8.21 11.73
C GLU A 136 22.93 8.49 10.42
N THR A 137 23.56 8.10 9.30
CA THR A 137 22.97 8.17 7.96
C THR A 137 22.72 6.75 7.44
N ALA A 138 21.82 6.62 6.46
CA ALA A 138 21.69 5.37 5.74
C ALA A 138 23.00 4.99 5.03
N SER A 139 23.20 3.69 4.79
CA SER A 139 24.29 3.21 3.95
C SER A 139 24.16 3.74 2.52
N ASP A 140 25.27 3.72 1.77
CA ASP A 140 25.19 3.92 0.33
C ASP A 140 24.22 2.90 -0.31
N PRO A 141 23.43 3.29 -1.32
CA PRO A 141 22.52 2.38 -2.00
C PRO A 141 23.29 1.28 -2.73
N HIS A 142 22.85 0.04 -2.54
CA HIS A 142 23.42 -1.10 -3.24
C HIS A 142 23.30 -0.91 -4.77
N PRO A 143 24.39 -1.08 -5.55
CA PRO A 143 24.47 -0.61 -6.94
C PRO A 143 23.49 -1.28 -7.91
N ILE A 144 22.92 -2.42 -7.53
CA ILE A 144 21.99 -3.18 -8.38
C ILE A 144 20.55 -3.05 -7.88
N THR A 145 20.35 -3.10 -6.57
CA THR A 145 19.02 -3.20 -5.98
C THR A 145 18.50 -1.86 -5.45
N GLY A 146 19.39 -0.88 -5.25
CA GLY A 146 19.06 0.40 -4.61
C GLY A 146 18.81 0.28 -3.10
N HIS A 147 19.00 -0.90 -2.52
CA HIS A 147 18.75 -1.13 -1.09
C HIS A 147 19.76 -0.33 -0.24
N GLN A 148 19.23 0.35 0.77
CA GLN A 148 19.97 1.05 1.80
C GLN A 148 19.62 0.44 3.15
N VAL A 149 20.56 0.53 4.09
CA VAL A 149 20.37 0.10 5.48
C VAL A 149 20.39 1.31 6.38
N TYR A 150 19.40 1.41 7.28
CA TYR A 150 19.33 2.44 8.32
C TYR A 150 18.83 1.82 9.63
N GLY A 151 19.73 1.60 10.59
CA GLY A 151 19.43 0.80 11.77
C GLY A 151 19.04 -0.64 11.38
N ASP A 152 17.86 -1.06 11.82
CA ASP A 152 17.21 -2.33 11.49
C ASP A 152 16.32 -2.26 10.24
N LEU A 153 16.33 -1.15 9.49
CA LEU A 153 15.55 -1.00 8.27
C LEU A 153 16.40 -1.27 7.03
N ILE A 154 15.88 -2.13 6.14
CA ILE A 154 16.37 -2.30 4.77
C ILE A 154 15.32 -1.70 3.86
N PHE A 155 15.66 -0.66 3.12
CA PHE A 155 14.68 0.01 2.25
C PHE A 155 15.26 0.41 0.91
N ALA A 156 14.39 0.53 -0.08
CA ALA A 156 14.74 0.95 -1.43
C ALA A 156 13.69 1.92 -1.94
N GLU A 157 14.12 3.16 -2.13
CA GLU A 157 13.31 4.22 -2.71
C GLU A 157 13.43 4.18 -4.23
N LYS A 158 12.28 4.34 -4.88
CA LYS A 158 12.20 4.55 -6.32
C LYS A 158 11.52 5.89 -6.57
N MET A 159 12.20 6.73 -7.33
CA MET A 159 11.66 8.00 -7.80
C MET A 159 11.12 7.86 -9.22
N SER A 160 10.10 8.64 -9.54
CA SER A 160 9.61 8.83 -10.91
C SER A 160 10.63 9.62 -11.75
N PHE A 161 10.43 9.64 -13.07
CA PHE A 161 11.27 10.42 -13.98
C PHE A 161 11.32 11.92 -13.61
N ASP A 162 10.20 12.44 -13.09
CA ASP A 162 10.06 13.84 -12.69
C ASP A 162 10.62 14.12 -11.28
N GLY A 163 11.31 13.15 -10.67
CA GLY A 163 11.96 13.32 -9.36
C GLY A 163 11.01 13.30 -8.17
N ASN A 164 9.83 12.67 -8.29
CA ASN A 164 8.86 12.55 -7.19
C ASN A 164 8.84 11.11 -6.66
N HIS A 165 8.33 10.93 -5.44
CA HIS A 165 8.19 9.61 -4.83
C HIS A 165 7.23 8.71 -5.65
N ASP A 166 7.75 7.61 -6.24
CA ASP A 166 6.93 6.55 -6.87
C ASP A 166 6.56 5.52 -5.80
N HIS A 167 7.57 4.83 -5.24
CA HIS A 167 7.36 3.98 -4.07
C HIS A 167 8.66 3.69 -3.32
N THR A 168 8.52 3.35 -2.04
CA THR A 168 9.58 2.78 -1.21
C THR A 168 9.15 1.42 -0.70
N LYS A 169 10.01 0.41 -0.87
CA LYS A 169 9.90 -0.87 -0.19
C LYS A 169 10.72 -0.84 1.08
N ILE A 170 10.17 -1.37 2.17
CA ILE A 170 10.79 -1.37 3.49
C ILE A 170 10.68 -2.78 4.06
N GLN A 171 11.77 -3.30 4.58
CA GLN A 171 11.84 -4.54 5.33
C GLN A 171 12.44 -4.23 6.70
N VAL A 172 11.82 -4.75 7.76
CA VAL A 172 12.30 -4.58 9.13
C VAL A 172 13.11 -5.82 9.51
N GLY A 173 14.41 -5.67 9.71
CA GLY A 173 15.35 -6.79 9.88
C GLY A 173 15.46 -7.68 8.63
N GLU A 174 16.19 -8.79 8.73
CA GLU A 174 16.38 -9.73 7.60
C GLU A 174 15.18 -10.67 7.39
N ASP A 175 14.40 -10.93 8.43
CA ASP A 175 13.27 -11.89 8.43
C ASP A 175 11.97 -11.30 9.01
N GLY A 176 11.88 -9.97 9.11
CA GLY A 176 10.70 -9.30 9.66
C GLY A 176 9.71 -8.81 8.60
N PRO A 177 8.77 -7.94 9.00
CA PRO A 177 7.68 -7.54 8.13
C PRO A 177 8.13 -6.65 6.98
N GLU A 178 7.37 -6.70 5.89
CA GLU A 178 7.58 -5.88 4.70
C GLU A 178 6.43 -4.90 4.47
N PHE A 179 6.81 -3.70 4.03
CA PHE A 179 5.90 -2.61 3.73
C PHE A 179 6.23 -1.97 2.38
N ILE A 180 5.22 -1.41 1.74
CA ILE A 180 5.37 -0.57 0.56
C ILE A 180 4.64 0.74 0.81
N ILE A 181 5.36 1.86 0.71
CA ILE A 181 4.77 3.20 0.69
C ILE A 181 4.77 3.68 -0.76
N LYS A 182 3.63 4.02 -1.33
CA LYS A 182 3.54 4.49 -2.73
C LYS A 182 3.06 5.93 -2.77
N GLY A 183 3.75 6.76 -3.54
CA GLY A 183 3.35 8.12 -3.85
C GLY A 183 2.49 8.19 -5.11
N ASN A 184 1.52 9.11 -5.11
CA ASN A 184 0.82 9.52 -6.32
C ASN A 184 1.07 11.01 -6.54
N ILE A 185 1.88 11.31 -7.55
CA ILE A 185 2.25 12.69 -7.89
C ILE A 185 1.04 13.56 -8.24
N THR A 186 0.11 13.04 -9.04
CA THR A 186 -1.04 13.81 -9.56
C THR A 186 -2.00 14.19 -8.43
N LYS A 187 -2.19 13.28 -7.46
CA LYS A 187 -3.07 13.50 -6.32
C LYS A 187 -2.32 14.03 -5.08
N LYS A 188 -0.98 14.12 -5.12
CA LYS A 188 -0.09 14.48 -4.00
C LYS A 188 -0.44 13.70 -2.73
N ASN A 189 -0.59 12.38 -2.86
CA ASN A 189 -0.99 11.51 -1.75
C ASN A 189 -0.10 10.27 -1.64
N LEU A 190 -0.20 9.62 -0.50
CA LEU A 190 0.53 8.40 -0.17
C LEU A 190 -0.44 7.24 0.08
N SER A 191 0.03 6.03 -0.18
CA SER A 191 -0.61 4.79 0.25
C SER A 191 0.39 3.91 0.97
N VAL A 192 -0.10 3.14 1.95
CA VAL A 192 0.67 2.17 2.73
C VAL A 192 0.17 0.79 2.43
N VAL A 193 1.06 -0.17 2.22
CA VAL A 193 0.74 -1.59 2.04
C VAL A 193 1.63 -2.39 2.99
N VAL A 194 1.06 -3.29 3.77
CA VAL A 194 1.76 -4.37 4.47
C VAL A 194 1.82 -5.54 3.50
N SER A 195 2.98 -5.83 2.91
CA SER A 195 3.13 -6.92 1.94
C SER A 195 3.50 -8.25 2.60
N ASP A 196 4.14 -8.20 3.77
CA ASP A 196 4.46 -9.36 4.59
C ASP A 196 4.24 -9.01 6.07
N SER A 197 3.41 -9.79 6.77
CA SER A 197 3.09 -9.57 8.19
C SER A 197 3.95 -10.36 9.17
N THR A 198 4.98 -11.06 8.68
CA THR A 198 5.89 -11.87 9.50
C THR A 198 6.48 -11.02 10.62
N GLY A 199 6.47 -11.52 11.85
CA GLY A 199 7.00 -10.80 13.01
C GLY A 199 6.08 -9.73 13.61
N ILE A 200 4.97 -9.35 12.94
CA ILE A 200 3.99 -8.43 13.54
C ILE A 200 3.18 -9.18 14.61
N SER A 201 3.15 -8.63 15.82
CA SER A 201 2.43 -9.26 16.92
C SER A 201 0.93 -9.29 16.68
N PRO A 202 0.22 -10.34 17.14
CA PRO A 202 -1.23 -10.27 17.25
C PRO A 202 -1.67 -9.16 18.21
N LYS A 203 -0.83 -8.58 19.07
CA LYS A 203 -1.24 -7.44 19.92
C LYS A 203 -1.31 -6.11 19.18
N CYS A 204 -1.00 -6.10 17.88
CA CYS A 204 -1.04 -4.91 17.05
C CYS A 204 -2.42 -4.25 17.03
N ARG A 205 -2.43 -2.92 16.88
CA ARG A 205 -3.60 -2.04 16.89
C ARG A 205 -3.51 -1.02 15.75
N GLY A 206 -4.56 -0.23 15.59
CA GLY A 206 -4.67 0.76 14.52
C GLY A 206 -5.59 0.27 13.40
N LEU A 207 -5.83 1.12 12.42
CA LEU A 207 -6.80 0.89 11.34
C LEU A 207 -6.50 -0.39 10.56
N ILE A 208 -5.21 -0.67 10.31
CA ILE A 208 -4.72 -1.91 9.70
C ILE A 208 -4.31 -2.90 10.79
N GLY A 209 -3.58 -2.45 11.81
CA GLY A 209 -2.92 -3.31 12.79
C GLY A 209 -3.86 -4.23 13.56
N GLN A 210 -5.09 -3.79 13.86
CA GLN A 210 -6.08 -4.63 14.54
C GLN A 210 -6.49 -5.87 13.72
N PHE A 211 -6.28 -5.84 12.41
CA PHE A 211 -6.59 -6.94 11.51
C PHE A 211 -5.43 -7.91 11.31
N MET A 212 -4.22 -7.60 11.79
CA MET A 212 -3.03 -8.47 11.70
C MET A 212 -3.17 -9.74 12.56
N ARG A 213 -4.15 -9.77 13.47
CA ARG A 213 -4.49 -10.98 14.21
C ARG A 213 -5.06 -12.04 13.26
N PRO A 214 -4.62 -13.31 13.36
CA PRO A 214 -5.27 -14.41 12.69
C PRO A 214 -6.76 -14.44 13.01
N ASN A 215 -7.60 -14.58 11.98
CA ASN A 215 -9.06 -14.61 12.11
C ASN A 215 -9.67 -13.32 12.68
N SER A 216 -9.03 -12.17 12.50
CA SER A 216 -9.54 -10.84 12.91
C SER A 216 -10.92 -10.53 12.34
N TYR A 217 -11.25 -11.08 11.17
CA TYR A 217 -12.60 -11.09 10.62
C TYR A 217 -12.92 -12.43 9.95
N ARG A 218 -14.22 -12.69 9.77
CA ARG A 218 -14.74 -13.74 8.89
C ARG A 218 -15.94 -13.26 8.11
N LEU A 219 -15.99 -13.60 6.83
CA LEU A 219 -17.17 -13.44 5.99
C LEU A 219 -18.11 -14.64 6.17
N ARG A 220 -19.38 -14.36 6.42
CA ARG A 220 -20.45 -15.34 6.67
C ARG A 220 -21.69 -14.97 5.86
N ASN A 221 -22.67 -15.88 5.81
CA ASN A 221 -23.99 -15.62 5.23
C ASN A 221 -23.93 -15.03 3.81
N PHE A 222 -23.14 -15.66 2.94
CA PHE A 222 -23.03 -15.26 1.55
C PHE A 222 -24.39 -15.33 0.85
N GLY A 223 -24.69 -14.34 0.02
CA GLY A 223 -25.95 -14.20 -0.70
C GLY A 223 -25.83 -13.24 -1.87
N VAL A 224 -26.97 -12.88 -2.45
CA VAL A 224 -27.08 -11.92 -3.55
C VAL A 224 -28.23 -10.95 -3.23
N ASN A 225 -28.01 -9.65 -3.37
CA ASN A 225 -29.06 -8.65 -3.14
C ASN A 225 -30.00 -8.48 -4.36
N GLU A 226 -31.00 -7.61 -4.25
CA GLU A 226 -31.96 -7.35 -5.34
C GLU A 226 -31.33 -6.77 -6.61
N ALA A 227 -30.17 -6.10 -6.47
CA ALA A 227 -29.39 -5.57 -7.59
C ALA A 227 -28.54 -6.64 -8.29
N GLY A 228 -28.45 -7.85 -7.74
CA GLY A 228 -27.65 -8.94 -8.29
C GLY A 228 -26.19 -8.92 -7.83
N GLU A 229 -25.86 -8.15 -6.79
CA GLU A 229 -24.52 -8.04 -6.22
C GLU A 229 -24.32 -9.08 -5.11
N ASN A 230 -23.13 -9.67 -5.03
CA ASN A 230 -22.83 -10.63 -3.97
C ASN A 230 -22.76 -9.88 -2.63
N THR A 231 -23.30 -10.49 -1.59
CA THR A 231 -23.31 -9.91 -0.24
C THR A 231 -22.78 -10.90 0.77
N ALA A 232 -22.21 -10.40 1.85
CA ALA A 232 -21.82 -11.21 3.00
C ALA A 232 -22.01 -10.41 4.30
N LEU A 233 -21.88 -11.11 5.42
CA LEU A 233 -21.82 -10.53 6.75
C LEU A 233 -20.38 -10.62 7.25
N VAL A 234 -19.76 -9.47 7.51
CA VAL A 234 -18.46 -9.38 8.17
C VAL A 234 -18.68 -9.58 9.67
N VAL A 235 -18.06 -10.63 10.21
CA VAL A 235 -18.08 -10.96 11.63
C VAL A 235 -16.70 -10.71 12.21
N SER A 236 -16.59 -9.78 13.14
CA SER A 236 -15.32 -9.37 13.73
C SER A 236 -15.58 -8.83 15.13
N GLY A 237 -14.84 -9.29 16.15
CA GLY A 237 -14.98 -8.77 17.52
C GLY A 237 -16.37 -8.96 18.19
N GLY A 238 -17.27 -9.74 17.59
CA GLY A 238 -18.68 -9.82 18.00
C GLY A 238 -19.61 -8.85 17.26
N ALA A 239 -19.05 -7.87 16.53
CA ALA A 239 -19.78 -7.10 15.55
C ALA A 239 -20.16 -7.96 14.33
N ARG A 240 -21.27 -7.58 13.71
CA ARG A 240 -21.85 -8.23 12.53
C ARG A 240 -22.38 -7.16 11.62
N VAL A 241 -21.64 -6.85 10.55
CA VAL A 241 -21.99 -5.77 9.62
C VAL A 241 -22.17 -6.31 8.20
N PRO A 242 -23.14 -5.81 7.44
CA PRO A 242 -23.30 -6.20 6.05
C PRO A 242 -22.13 -5.69 5.20
N ALA A 243 -21.82 -6.41 4.14
CA ALA A 243 -20.87 -6.00 3.13
C ALA A 243 -21.33 -6.45 1.74
N VAL A 244 -21.00 -5.66 0.72
CA VAL A 244 -21.34 -5.94 -0.68
C VAL A 244 -20.05 -6.09 -1.47
N GLU A 245 -19.95 -7.15 -2.25
CA GLU A 245 -18.82 -7.36 -3.15
C GLU A 245 -18.91 -6.41 -4.33
N GLY A 246 -17.82 -5.72 -4.63
CA GLY A 246 -17.73 -4.88 -5.79
C GLY A 246 -16.33 -4.33 -6.03
N PRO A 247 -16.12 -3.68 -7.18
CA PRO A 247 -14.89 -2.97 -7.45
C PRO A 247 -14.78 -1.80 -6.46
N TYR A 248 -13.64 -1.70 -5.79
CA TYR A 248 -13.40 -0.65 -4.81
C TYR A 248 -12.11 0.09 -5.12
N HIS A 249 -12.23 1.35 -5.55
CA HIS A 249 -11.15 2.34 -5.69
C HIS A 249 -9.79 1.76 -6.15
N HIS A 250 -9.79 0.98 -7.26
CA HIS A 250 -8.63 0.37 -7.93
C HIS A 250 -8.19 -1.05 -7.51
N ALA A 251 -8.83 -1.69 -6.52
CA ALA A 251 -8.54 -3.08 -6.13
C ALA A 251 -9.42 -4.12 -6.85
N ASP A 252 -8.96 -5.37 -6.86
CA ASP A 252 -9.78 -6.55 -7.19
C ASP A 252 -11.04 -6.61 -6.30
N ASP A 253 -12.01 -7.45 -6.69
CA ASP A 253 -13.27 -7.63 -5.97
C ASP A 253 -13.04 -7.84 -4.46
N CYS A 254 -13.62 -6.96 -3.63
CA CYS A 254 -13.63 -7.06 -2.18
C CYS A 254 -15.01 -6.79 -1.60
N PHE A 255 -15.23 -7.26 -0.38
CA PHE A 255 -16.47 -7.00 0.36
C PHE A 255 -16.37 -5.63 1.04
N VAL A 256 -17.09 -4.66 0.49
CA VAL A 256 -17.11 -3.27 0.96
C VAL A 256 -18.05 -3.13 2.15
N ILE A 257 -17.52 -2.62 3.26
CA ILE A 257 -18.27 -2.27 4.47
C ILE A 257 -18.58 -0.77 4.40
N ALA A 258 -19.82 -0.40 4.72
CA ALA A 258 -20.22 1.00 4.78
C ALA A 258 -19.47 1.75 5.89
N GLU A 259 -19.20 3.05 5.67
CA GLU A 259 -18.46 3.89 6.61
C GLU A 259 -19.13 3.98 8.00
N ASP A 260 -20.45 4.05 8.07
CA ASP A 260 -21.17 4.07 9.36
C ASP A 260 -21.04 2.73 10.13
N ASP A 261 -20.83 1.63 9.40
CA ASP A 261 -20.73 0.28 9.96
C ASP A 261 -19.30 -0.07 10.38
N ILE A 262 -18.27 0.49 9.71
CA ILE A 262 -16.88 0.13 10.05
C ILE A 262 -16.52 0.56 11.47
N LEU A 263 -17.05 1.69 11.95
CA LEU A 263 -16.84 2.14 13.33
C LEU A 263 -17.32 1.10 14.35
N HIS A 264 -18.39 0.37 14.04
CA HIS A 264 -18.89 -0.72 14.88
C HIS A 264 -17.94 -1.93 14.88
N VAL A 265 -17.33 -2.25 13.74
CA VAL A 265 -16.30 -3.29 13.65
C VAL A 265 -15.08 -2.92 14.48
N MET A 266 -14.59 -1.68 14.31
CA MET A 266 -13.39 -1.19 14.99
C MET A 266 -13.56 -1.10 16.51
N ALA A 267 -14.75 -0.73 16.99
CA ALA A 267 -15.02 -0.59 18.42
C ALA A 267 -15.03 -1.93 19.19
N ASN A 268 -15.10 -3.07 18.49
CA ASN A 268 -15.32 -4.38 19.10
C ASN A 268 -14.11 -5.35 19.00
N LEU A 269 -12.95 -4.89 18.50
CA LEU A 269 -11.74 -5.69 18.25
C LEU A 269 -10.66 -5.67 19.36
#